data_AF-A0A1J7JK13-F1
#
_entry.id   AF-A0A1J7JK13-F1
#
_cell.length_a   1.000
_cell.length_b   1.000
_cell.length_c   1.000
_cell.angle_alpha   90.00
_cell.angle_beta   90.00
_cell.angle_gamma   90.00
#
_symmetry.space_group_name_H-M   'P 1'
#
loop_
_entity.id
_entity.type
_entity.pdbx_description
1 polymer ?
#
loop_
_entity_poly.entity_id
_entity_poly.type
_entity_poly.pdbx_seq_one_letter_code
_entity_poly.pdbx_strand_id
1 'polypeptide(L)'
;PAARKFKASDLPLPSATRSAIEGLAHSFKKKGGFDAIRKQVWEKFEASDYEAQITKDILEVAEQELERNAAQLLTLDRNKASALIDGAVDRSGVYQKAEAVIASLIDTRAIEEHIRELRRAEIGDEAAELERMRGERTDEWYAAQTGERRAQREKVRGELRIVEEKKRQLEREIREREDMQRREAERAEREKRRKEREE
;
A
#
# COMPACT_ATOMS: atom_id res chain seq x y z
N PRO A 1 -20.49 3.87 -1.60
CA PRO A 1 -19.66 2.63 -1.55
C PRO A 1 -19.04 2.53 -0.15
N ALA A 2 -19.29 1.46 0.60
CA ALA A 2 -18.66 1.30 1.91
C ALA A 2 -17.13 1.29 1.72
N ALA A 3 -16.42 2.22 2.39
CA ALA A 3 -14.97 2.27 2.35
C ALA A 3 -14.41 0.89 2.70
N ARG A 4 -13.66 0.28 1.79
CA ARG A 4 -13.01 -1.01 2.04
C ARG A 4 -12.09 -0.82 3.24
N LYS A 5 -12.38 -1.53 4.33
CA LYS A 5 -11.54 -1.54 5.52
C LYS A 5 -10.30 -2.40 5.21
N PHE A 6 -9.27 -1.78 4.67
CA PHE A 6 -7.98 -2.45 4.46
C PHE A 6 -7.34 -2.73 5.81
N LYS A 7 -7.09 -4.00 6.10
CA LYS A 7 -6.32 -4.41 7.28
C LYS A 7 -4.85 -4.54 6.90
N ALA A 8 -3.96 -4.47 7.89
CA ALA A 8 -2.56 -4.75 7.67
C ALA A 8 -2.34 -6.15 7.06
N SER A 9 -3.21 -7.12 7.39
CA SER A 9 -3.24 -8.47 6.81
C SER A 9 -3.41 -8.51 5.29
N ASP A 10 -4.03 -7.49 4.71
CA ASP A 10 -4.37 -7.45 3.27
C ASP A 10 -3.19 -6.93 2.43
N LEU A 11 -2.15 -6.41 3.09
CA LEU A 11 -0.95 -5.90 2.45
C LEU A 11 0.11 -7.01 2.28
N PRO A 12 0.81 -7.06 1.13
CA PRO A 12 1.89 -8.00 0.87
C PRO A 12 3.18 -7.60 1.62
N LEU A 13 3.07 -7.42 2.93
CA LEU A 13 4.15 -7.03 3.83
C LEU A 13 4.67 -8.24 4.64
N PRO A 14 5.89 -8.16 5.21
CA PRO A 14 6.35 -9.13 6.18
C PRO A 14 5.45 -9.17 7.43
N SER A 15 5.33 -10.34 8.06
CA SER A 15 4.50 -10.51 9.26
C SER A 15 4.89 -9.56 10.40
N ALA A 16 6.20 -9.38 10.62
CA ALA A 16 6.70 -8.46 11.63
C ALA A 16 6.28 -7.00 11.37
N THR A 17 6.30 -6.56 10.11
CA THR A 17 5.86 -5.22 9.72
C THR A 17 4.36 -5.03 9.94
N ARG A 18 3.54 -6.04 9.62
CA ARG A 18 2.10 -5.99 9.90
C ARG A 18 1.81 -5.87 11.39
N SER A 19 2.46 -6.70 12.22
CA SER A 19 2.29 -6.63 13.68
C SER A 19 2.76 -5.31 14.27
N ALA A 20 3.81 -4.69 13.73
CA ALA A 20 4.26 -3.37 14.15
C ALA A 20 3.21 -2.28 13.84
N ILE A 21 2.60 -2.31 12.64
CA ILE A 21 1.54 -1.37 12.26
C ILE A 21 0.32 -1.51 13.18
N GLU A 22 -0.11 -2.75 13.45
CA GLU A 22 -1.23 -3.01 14.36
C GLU A 22 -0.92 -2.59 15.81
N GLY A 23 0.33 -2.83 16.25
CA GLY A 23 0.85 -2.38 17.53
C GLY A 23 0.81 -0.86 17.68
N LEU A 24 1.23 -0.11 16.64
CA LEU A 24 1.16 1.35 16.63
C LEU A 24 -0.28 1.86 16.75
N ALA A 25 -1.23 1.27 16.02
CA ALA A 25 -2.64 1.65 16.12
C ALA A 25 -3.20 1.40 17.53
N HIS A 26 -2.81 0.28 18.16
CA HIS A 26 -3.20 -0.02 19.53
C HIS A 26 -2.57 0.95 20.53
N SER A 27 -1.26 1.22 20.41
CA SER A 27 -0.53 2.19 21.22
C SER A 27 -1.13 3.59 21.09
N PHE A 28 -1.48 4.03 19.88
CA PHE A 28 -2.11 5.32 19.62
C PHE A 28 -3.43 5.49 20.37
N LYS A 29 -4.28 4.45 20.34
CA LYS A 29 -5.53 4.45 21.10
C LYS A 29 -5.29 4.42 22.62
N LYS A 30 -4.35 3.59 23.08
CA LYS A 30 -4.10 3.39 24.53
C LYS A 30 -3.39 4.57 25.20
N LYS A 31 -2.49 5.25 24.48
CA LYS A 31 -1.73 6.40 25.00
C LYS A 31 -2.47 7.74 24.86
N GLY A 32 -3.76 7.73 24.50
CA GLY A 32 -4.60 8.93 24.47
C GLY A 32 -4.53 9.76 23.19
N GLY A 33 -3.85 9.28 22.14
CA GLY A 33 -3.80 9.99 20.85
C GLY A 33 -5.18 10.18 20.24
N PHE A 34 -6.09 9.21 20.44
CA PHE A 34 -7.47 9.33 20.01
C PHE A 34 -8.23 10.46 20.73
N ASP A 35 -8.07 10.58 22.05
CA ASP A 35 -8.75 11.61 22.83
C ASP A 35 -8.17 13.00 22.55
N ALA A 36 -6.86 13.10 22.31
CA ALA A 36 -6.22 14.35 21.90
C ALA A 36 -6.79 14.88 20.58
N ILE A 37 -6.91 14.02 19.57
CA ILE A 37 -7.49 14.39 18.26
C ILE A 37 -8.98 14.71 18.39
N ARG A 38 -9.74 13.93 19.18
CA ARG A 38 -11.14 14.24 19.45
C ARG A 38 -11.30 15.64 20.05
N LYS A 39 -10.47 15.99 21.02
CA LYS A 39 -10.48 17.32 21.65
C LYS A 39 -10.13 18.41 20.64
N GLN A 40 -9.10 18.21 19.83
CA GLN A 40 -8.71 19.17 18.78
C GLN A 40 -9.82 19.39 17.74
N VAL A 41 -10.50 18.32 17.33
CA VAL A 41 -11.64 18.41 16.39
C VAL A 41 -12.79 19.17 17.04
N TRP A 42 -13.07 18.92 18.31
CA TRP A 42 -14.09 19.64 19.06
C TRP A 42 -13.77 21.13 19.18
N GLU A 43 -12.54 21.49 19.53
CA GLU A 43 -12.09 22.89 19.58
C GLU A 43 -12.19 23.59 18.22
N LYS A 44 -11.81 22.90 17.13
CA LYS A 44 -11.97 23.43 15.77
C LYS A 44 -13.44 23.60 15.37
N PHE A 45 -14.30 22.69 15.84
CA PHE A 45 -15.73 22.76 15.62
C PHE A 45 -16.37 23.90 16.39
N GLU A 46 -16.06 24.08 17.68
CA GLU A 46 -16.55 25.20 18.50
C GLU A 46 -16.05 26.55 17.98
N ALA A 47 -14.79 26.59 17.50
CA ALA A 47 -14.25 27.79 16.85
C ALA A 47 -14.88 28.07 15.48
N SER A 48 -15.58 27.08 14.90
CA SER A 48 -16.35 27.27 13.68
C SER A 48 -17.78 27.69 14.01
N ASP A 49 -18.33 28.65 13.28
CA ASP A 49 -19.76 29.02 13.40
C ASP A 49 -20.72 27.93 12.89
N TYR A 50 -20.23 26.71 12.69
CA TYR A 50 -20.98 25.62 12.09
C TYR A 50 -22.05 25.05 13.04
N GLU A 51 -21.90 25.20 14.36
CA GLU A 51 -22.95 24.87 15.32
C GLU A 51 -24.25 25.65 15.03
N ALA A 52 -24.12 26.94 14.75
CA ALA A 52 -25.26 27.79 14.38
C ALA A 52 -25.88 27.36 13.05
N GLN A 53 -25.06 26.93 12.08
CA GLN A 53 -25.54 26.43 10.80
C GLN A 53 -26.31 25.11 10.96
N ILE A 54 -25.80 24.14 11.73
CA ILE A 54 -26.50 22.88 11.99
C ILE A 54 -27.82 23.16 12.72
N THR A 55 -27.80 24.02 13.72
CA THR A 55 -29.02 24.37 14.48
C THR A 55 -30.07 24.98 13.55
N LYS A 56 -29.66 25.86 12.64
CA LYS A 56 -30.55 26.43 11.63
C LYS A 56 -31.13 25.37 10.70
N ASP A 57 -30.31 24.45 10.19
CA ASP A 57 -30.73 23.37 9.30
C ASP A 57 -31.73 22.42 10.00
N ILE A 58 -31.50 22.11 11.28
CA ILE A 58 -32.42 21.30 12.11
C ILE A 58 -33.76 22.02 12.29
N LEU A 59 -33.73 23.32 12.61
CA LEU A 59 -34.93 24.12 12.77
C LEU A 59 -35.75 24.20 11.49
N GLU A 60 -35.10 24.42 10.34
CA GLU A 60 -35.79 24.48 9.05
C GLU A 60 -36.52 23.17 8.72
N VAL A 61 -35.89 22.02 8.97
CA VAL A 61 -36.53 20.71 8.77
C VAL A 61 -37.67 20.50 9.78
N ALA A 62 -37.48 20.91 11.03
CA ALA A 62 -38.52 20.81 12.05
C ALA A 62 -39.75 21.67 11.71
N GLU A 63 -39.54 22.88 11.20
CA GLU A 63 -40.60 23.78 10.74
C GLU A 63 -41.36 23.17 9.56
N GLN A 64 -40.66 22.63 8.56
CA GLN A 64 -41.29 21.95 7.42
C GLN A 64 -42.12 20.73 7.84
N GLU A 65 -41.62 19.92 8.79
CA GLU A 65 -42.37 18.79 9.34
C GLU A 65 -43.57 19.24 10.17
N LEU A 66 -43.44 20.35 10.90
CA LEU A 66 -44.55 20.94 11.63
C LEU A 66 -45.64 21.42 10.67
N GLU A 67 -45.30 22.10 9.58
CA GLU A 67 -46.26 22.54 8.56
C GLU A 67 -46.96 21.35 7.88
N ARG A 68 -46.21 20.28 7.59
CA ARG A 68 -46.72 19.11 6.88
C ARG A 68 -47.58 18.21 7.78
N ASN A 69 -47.19 18.03 9.03
CA ASN A 69 -47.74 17.02 9.95
C ASN A 69 -48.27 17.65 11.26
N ALA A 70 -48.71 18.92 11.22
CA ALA A 70 -49.15 19.70 12.39
C ALA A 70 -50.13 18.95 13.30
N ALA A 71 -51.19 18.37 12.71
CA ALA A 71 -52.25 17.70 13.45
C ALA A 71 -51.75 16.48 14.26
N GLN A 72 -50.71 15.81 13.78
CA GLN A 72 -50.11 14.66 14.46
C GLN A 72 -49.08 15.12 15.48
N LEU A 73 -48.20 16.06 15.12
CA LEU A 73 -47.09 16.49 15.99
C LEU A 73 -47.56 17.31 17.19
N LEU A 74 -48.60 18.14 17.02
CA LEU A 74 -49.13 18.99 18.11
C LEU A 74 -50.07 18.25 19.06
N THR A 75 -50.58 17.06 18.68
CA THR A 75 -51.46 16.24 19.53
C THR A 75 -50.70 15.18 20.31
N LEU A 76 -49.51 14.80 19.84
CA LEU A 76 -48.64 13.85 20.50
C LEU A 76 -47.92 14.47 21.72
N ASP A 77 -47.53 13.60 22.65
CA ASP A 77 -46.61 13.97 23.73
C ASP A 77 -45.31 14.52 23.15
N ARG A 78 -44.74 15.54 23.81
CA ARG A 78 -43.52 16.24 23.38
C ARG A 78 -42.38 15.29 23.03
N ASN A 79 -42.18 14.22 23.81
CA ASN A 79 -41.09 13.27 23.55
C ASN A 79 -41.32 12.46 22.28
N LYS A 80 -42.58 12.08 22.01
CA LYS A 80 -42.96 11.36 20.78
C LYS A 80 -42.86 12.27 19.56
N ALA A 81 -43.32 13.51 19.67
CA ALA A 81 -43.20 14.51 18.62
C ALA A 81 -41.73 14.81 18.30
N SER A 82 -40.88 14.98 19.33
CA SER A 82 -39.44 15.19 19.17
C SER A 82 -38.77 14.02 18.45
N ALA A 83 -39.12 12.78 18.77
CA ALA A 83 -38.56 11.60 18.10
C ALA A 83 -38.97 11.51 16.61
N LEU A 84 -40.19 11.94 16.27
CA LEU A 84 -40.64 11.97 14.88
C LEU A 84 -39.91 13.04 14.05
N ILE A 85 -39.71 14.22 14.63
CA ILE A 85 -38.96 15.32 14.01
C ILE A 85 -37.49 14.91 13.86
N ASP A 86 -36.87 14.33 14.90
CA ASP A 86 -35.49 13.84 14.84
C ASP A 86 -35.30 12.79 13.74
N GLY A 87 -36.24 11.85 13.61
CA GLY A 87 -36.23 10.89 12.51
C GLY A 87 -36.39 11.54 11.14
N ALA A 88 -37.06 12.68 11.03
CA ALA A 88 -37.17 13.44 9.78
C ALA A 88 -35.89 14.20 9.45
N VAL A 89 -35.23 14.77 10.46
CA VAL A 89 -33.90 15.41 10.35
C VAL A 89 -32.84 14.39 9.90
N ASP A 90 -32.89 13.16 10.41
CA ASP A 90 -31.98 12.10 9.95
C ASP A 90 -32.22 11.74 8.46
N ARG A 91 -33.48 11.67 8.04
CA ARG A 91 -33.83 11.40 6.63
C ARG A 91 -33.49 12.54 5.68
N SER A 92 -33.49 13.79 6.15
CA SER A 92 -33.20 14.96 5.32
C SER A 92 -31.71 15.14 5.03
N GLY A 93 -30.84 14.35 5.66
CA GLY A 93 -29.41 14.36 5.38
C GLY A 93 -28.60 15.33 6.24
N VAL A 94 -29.22 16.02 7.20
CA VAL A 94 -28.56 17.08 8.00
C VAL A 94 -27.43 16.50 8.84
N TYR A 95 -27.66 15.37 9.51
CA TYR A 95 -26.62 14.70 10.31
C TYR A 95 -25.46 14.20 9.44
N GLN A 96 -25.74 13.66 8.26
CA GLN A 96 -24.72 13.16 7.34
C GLN A 96 -23.84 14.30 6.78
N LYS A 97 -24.42 15.48 6.54
CA LYS A 97 -23.66 16.69 6.19
C LYS A 97 -22.78 17.14 7.35
N ALA A 98 -23.31 17.15 8.57
CA ALA A 98 -22.56 17.50 9.77
C ALA A 98 -21.38 16.54 10.01
N GLU A 99 -21.62 15.23 9.88
CA GLU A 99 -20.58 14.20 9.96
C GLU A 99 -19.47 14.43 8.92
N ALA A 100 -19.82 14.80 7.68
CA ALA A 100 -18.84 15.08 6.64
C ALA A 100 -17.96 16.29 6.97
N VAL A 101 -18.55 17.35 7.55
CA VAL A 101 -17.79 18.53 8.00
C VAL A 101 -16.88 18.15 9.17
N ILE A 102 -17.40 17.44 10.18
CA ILE A 102 -16.58 16.96 11.31
C ILE A 102 -15.43 16.08 10.81
N ALA A 103 -15.68 15.19 9.84
CA ALA A 103 -14.65 14.37 9.23
C ALA A 103 -13.58 15.20 8.52
N SER A 104 -13.96 16.32 7.89
CA SER A 104 -13.00 17.24 7.25
C SER A 104 -12.12 18.01 8.24
N LEU A 105 -12.58 18.18 9.49
CA LEU A 105 -11.81 18.82 10.56
C LEU A 105 -10.73 17.91 11.16
N ILE A 106 -10.81 16.60 10.90
CA ILE A 106 -9.83 15.62 11.37
C ILE A 106 -8.50 15.87 10.64
N ASP A 107 -7.50 16.29 11.41
CA ASP A 107 -6.16 16.53 10.90
C ASP A 107 -5.38 15.21 10.81
N THR A 108 -5.33 14.65 9.61
CA THR A 108 -4.60 13.40 9.36
C THR A 108 -3.09 13.55 9.58
N ARG A 109 -2.54 14.76 9.41
CA ARG A 109 -1.11 15.02 9.65
C ARG A 109 -0.79 14.99 11.13
N ALA A 110 -1.63 15.60 11.95
CA ALA A 110 -1.49 15.55 13.41
C ALA A 110 -1.55 14.09 13.95
N ILE A 111 -2.44 13.27 13.39
CA ILE A 111 -2.50 11.83 13.69
C ILE A 111 -1.18 11.14 13.32
N GLU A 112 -0.69 11.39 12.11
CA GLU A 112 0.53 10.79 11.60
C GLU A 112 1.77 11.18 12.43
N GLU A 113 1.91 12.47 12.78
CA GLU A 113 2.98 12.97 13.64
C GLU A 113 2.99 12.26 14.98
N HIS A 114 1.83 12.11 15.61
CA HIS A 114 1.73 11.41 16.89
C HIS A 114 2.06 9.92 16.77
N ILE A 115 1.65 9.24 15.69
CA ILE A 115 2.05 7.85 15.43
C ILE A 115 3.57 7.76 15.24
N ARG A 116 4.19 8.74 14.57
CA ARG A 116 5.65 8.81 14.39
C ARG A 116 6.38 9.06 15.70
N GLU A 117 5.83 9.87 16.60
CA GLU A 117 6.34 10.04 17.97
C GLU A 117 6.29 8.75 18.77
N LEU A 118 5.16 8.02 18.69
CA LEU A 118 5.04 6.71 19.32
C LEU A 118 6.07 5.71 18.78
N ARG A 119 6.29 5.71 17.47
CA ARG A 119 7.30 4.86 16.84
C ARG A 119 8.71 5.26 17.28
N ARG A 120 9.05 6.55 17.30
CA ARG A 120 10.32 7.06 17.85
C ARG A 120 10.55 6.60 19.29
N ALA A 121 9.52 6.66 20.13
CA ALA A 121 9.61 6.18 21.51
C ALA A 121 9.77 4.64 21.63
N GLU A 122 9.32 3.86 20.66
CA GLU A 122 9.41 2.39 20.67
C GLU A 122 10.75 1.86 20.12
N ILE A 123 11.28 2.45 19.04
CA ILE A 123 12.49 1.94 18.34
C ILE A 123 13.70 2.88 18.41
N GLY A 124 13.53 4.10 18.93
CA GLY A 124 14.57 5.13 18.96
C GLY A 124 14.57 6.03 17.73
N ASP A 125 15.14 7.23 17.89
CA ASP A 125 15.10 8.29 16.87
C ASP A 125 15.82 7.91 15.57
N GLU A 126 17.01 7.30 15.66
CA GLU A 126 17.81 6.91 14.50
C GLU A 126 17.12 5.84 13.64
N ALA A 127 16.55 4.81 14.29
CA ALA A 127 15.86 3.74 13.59
C ALA A 127 14.54 4.21 12.96
N ALA A 128 13.81 5.09 13.66
CA ALA A 128 12.58 5.68 13.15
C ALA A 128 12.82 6.57 11.93
N GLU A 129 13.90 7.34 11.93
CA GLU A 129 14.26 8.19 10.80
C GLU A 129 14.67 7.38 9.57
N LEU A 130 15.37 6.26 9.76
CA LEU A 130 15.67 5.33 8.67
C LEU A 130 14.40 4.66 8.11
N GLU A 131 13.42 4.31 8.96
CA GLU A 131 12.11 3.81 8.52
C GLU A 131 11.36 4.88 7.72
N ARG A 132 11.35 6.14 8.19
CA ARG A 132 10.77 7.28 7.49
C ARG A 132 11.37 7.47 6.10
N MET A 133 12.70 7.55 6.01
CA MET A 133 13.41 7.76 4.75
C MET A 133 13.22 6.59 3.77
N ARG A 134 12.99 5.37 4.26
CA ARG A 134 12.61 4.23 3.41
C ARG A 134 11.17 4.33 2.92
N GLY A 135 10.26 4.80 3.78
CA GLY A 135 8.85 5.02 3.45
C GLY A 135 8.63 6.17 2.47
N GLU A 136 9.49 7.20 2.49
CA GLU A 136 9.41 8.38 1.62
C GLU A 136 9.94 8.13 0.19
N ARG A 137 10.40 6.91 -0.10
CA ARG A 137 10.84 6.56 -1.45
C ARG A 137 9.66 6.60 -2.42
N THR A 138 9.82 7.33 -3.51
CA THR A 138 8.82 7.45 -4.56
C THR A 138 8.72 6.19 -5.41
N ASP A 139 7.58 6.00 -6.06
CA ASP A 139 7.36 4.91 -7.01
C ASP A 139 8.39 4.92 -8.15
N GLU A 140 8.82 6.11 -8.58
CA GLU A 140 9.89 6.30 -9.58
C GLU A 140 11.21 5.70 -9.12
N TRP A 141 11.57 5.87 -7.84
CA TRP A 141 12.77 5.27 -7.26
C TRP A 141 12.69 3.74 -7.27
N TYR A 142 11.52 3.18 -6.94
CA TYR A 142 11.29 1.73 -7.00
C TYR A 142 11.32 1.18 -8.43
N ALA A 143 10.78 1.93 -9.40
CA ALA A 143 10.83 1.59 -10.81
C ALA A 143 12.26 1.58 -11.34
N ALA A 144 13.06 2.60 -11.02
CA ALA A 144 14.48 2.67 -11.39
C ALA A 144 15.27 1.50 -10.79
N GLN A 145 15.13 1.25 -9.49
CA GLN A 145 15.81 0.12 -8.82
C GLN A 145 15.43 -1.24 -9.43
N THR A 146 14.15 -1.40 -9.80
CA THR A 146 13.68 -2.62 -10.46
C THR A 146 14.24 -2.75 -11.87
N GLY A 147 14.33 -1.64 -12.61
CA GLY A 147 14.96 -1.55 -13.92
C GLY A 147 16.44 -1.94 -13.87
N GLU A 148 17.20 -1.40 -12.91
CA GLU A 148 18.61 -1.74 -12.69
C GLU A 148 18.79 -3.24 -12.38
N ARG A 149 17.97 -3.80 -11.49
CA ARG A 149 18.00 -5.24 -11.19
C ARG A 149 17.68 -6.09 -12.41
N ARG A 150 16.74 -5.65 -13.25
CA ARG A 150 16.43 -6.34 -14.52
C ARG A 150 17.61 -6.26 -15.49
N ALA A 151 18.21 -5.08 -15.66
CA ALA A 151 19.38 -4.89 -16.51
C ALA A 151 20.59 -5.71 -16.03
N GLN A 152 20.82 -5.78 -14.71
CA GLN A 152 21.86 -6.65 -14.13
C GLN A 152 21.57 -8.14 -14.43
N ARG A 153 20.33 -8.59 -14.24
CA ARG A 153 19.94 -9.97 -14.59
C ARG A 153 20.10 -10.25 -16.08
N GLU A 154 19.81 -9.27 -16.94
CA GLU A 154 19.96 -9.39 -18.38
C GLU A 154 21.44 -9.46 -18.79
N LYS A 155 22.31 -8.64 -18.20
CA LYS A 155 23.76 -8.71 -18.38
C LYS A 155 24.30 -10.08 -18.00
N VAL A 156 23.94 -10.58 -16.81
CA VAL A 156 24.34 -11.92 -16.35
C VAL A 156 23.84 -13.01 -17.30
N ARG A 157 22.58 -12.91 -17.78
CA ARG A 157 22.04 -13.85 -18.77
C ARG A 157 22.77 -13.77 -20.12
N GLY A 158 23.14 -12.57 -20.56
CA GLY A 158 23.90 -12.34 -21.79
C GLY A 158 25.31 -12.93 -21.70
N GLU A 159 26.02 -12.69 -20.59
CA GLU A 159 27.33 -13.27 -20.32
C GLU A 159 27.28 -14.80 -20.29
N LEU A 160 26.27 -15.38 -19.64
CA LEU A 160 26.05 -16.83 -19.64
C LEU A 160 25.81 -17.38 -21.05
N ARG A 161 25.05 -16.69 -21.90
CA ARG A 161 24.83 -17.08 -23.30
C ARG A 161 26.13 -17.07 -24.10
N ILE A 162 26.96 -16.04 -23.94
CA ILE A 162 28.25 -15.93 -24.63
C ILE A 162 29.19 -17.06 -24.19
N VAL A 163 29.23 -17.38 -22.90
CA VAL A 163 30.02 -18.51 -22.38
C VAL A 163 29.52 -19.84 -22.95
N GLU A 164 28.20 -20.02 -23.04
CA GLU A 164 27.59 -21.24 -23.61
C GLU A 164 27.89 -21.39 -25.12
N GLU A 165 27.83 -20.30 -25.88
CA GLU A 165 28.18 -20.30 -27.31
C GLU A 165 29.66 -20.61 -27.54
N LYS A 166 30.56 -20.01 -26.76
CA LYS A 166 32.00 -20.31 -26.82
C LYS A 166 32.27 -21.78 -26.48
N LYS A 167 31.57 -22.33 -25.47
CA LYS A 167 31.68 -23.76 -25.13
C LYS A 167 31.27 -24.64 -26.31
N ARG A 168 30.13 -24.33 -26.97
CA ARG A 168 29.66 -25.07 -28.16
C ARG A 168 30.62 -24.98 -29.34
N GLN A 169 31.27 -23.84 -29.55
CA GLN A 169 32.26 -23.67 -30.61
C GLN A 169 33.51 -24.51 -30.34
N LEU A 170 34.03 -24.47 -29.11
CA LEU A 170 35.18 -25.29 -28.71
C LEU A 170 34.88 -26.78 -28.81
N GLU A 171 33.68 -27.24 -28.42
CA GLU A 171 33.26 -28.63 -28.58
C GLU A 171 33.21 -29.07 -30.05
N ARG A 172 32.78 -28.19 -30.97
CA ARG A 172 32.81 -28.47 -32.42
C ARG A 172 34.24 -28.55 -32.94
N GLU A 173 35.10 -27.62 -32.54
CA GLU A 173 36.50 -27.60 -32.99
C GLU A 173 37.28 -28.83 -32.48
N ILE A 174 37.03 -29.26 -31.24
CA ILE A 174 37.60 -30.50 -30.70
C ILE A 174 37.12 -31.70 -31.52
N ARG A 175 35.81 -31.81 -31.80
CA ARG A 175 35.27 -32.91 -32.61
C ARG A 175 35.85 -32.93 -34.02
N GLU A 176 35.98 -31.78 -34.68
CA GLU A 176 36.58 -31.69 -36.02
C GLU A 176 38.05 -32.09 -36.03
N ARG A 177 38.82 -31.70 -35.01
CA ARG A 177 40.23 -32.11 -34.86
C ARG A 177 40.35 -33.61 -34.61
N GLU A 178 39.50 -34.18 -33.76
CA GLU A 178 39.45 -35.63 -33.52
C GLU A 178 39.10 -36.41 -34.79
N ASP A 179 38.13 -35.93 -35.58
CA ASP A 179 37.74 -36.56 -36.84
C ASP A 179 38.85 -36.48 -37.91
N MET A 180 39.57 -35.35 -37.97
CA MET A 180 40.74 -35.21 -38.85
C MET A 180 41.88 -36.15 -38.45
N GLN A 181 42.19 -36.26 -37.16
CA GLN A 181 43.18 -37.20 -36.65
C GLN A 181 42.81 -38.66 -36.93
N ARG A 182 41.53 -39.03 -36.81
CA ARG A 182 41.04 -40.37 -37.18
C ARG A 182 41.21 -40.64 -38.68
N ARG A 183 40.88 -39.68 -39.53
CA ARG A 183 41.05 -39.81 -41.00
C ARG A 183 42.51 -39.92 -41.40
N GLU A 184 43.41 -39.18 -40.76
CA GLU A 184 44.85 -39.27 -41.00
C GLU A 184 45.43 -40.59 -40.52
N ALA A 185 45.02 -41.08 -39.35
CA ALA A 185 45.40 -42.39 -38.84
C ALA A 185 44.93 -43.52 -39.78
N GLU A 186 43.70 -43.44 -40.31
CA GLU A 186 43.16 -44.40 -41.26
C GLU A 186 43.90 -44.37 -42.60
N ARG A 187 44.28 -43.19 -43.10
CA ARG A 187 45.12 -43.05 -44.32
C ARG A 187 46.51 -43.65 -44.11
N ALA A 188 47.14 -43.38 -42.98
CA ALA A 188 48.45 -43.95 -42.64
C ALA A 188 48.38 -45.48 -42.51
N GLU A 189 47.31 -46.04 -41.95
CA GLU A 189 47.10 -47.49 -41.88
C GLU A 189 46.89 -48.10 -43.27
N ARG A 190 46.11 -47.45 -44.14
CA ARG A 190 45.91 -47.89 -45.54
C ARG A 190 47.21 -47.84 -46.36
N GLU A 191 48.06 -46.83 -46.16
CA GLU A 191 49.37 -46.76 -46.82
C GLU A 191 50.34 -47.83 -46.32
N LYS A 192 50.35 -48.15 -45.02
CA LYS A 192 51.12 -49.28 -44.48
C LYS A 192 50.68 -50.61 -45.08
N ARG A 193 49.37 -50.86 -45.16
CA ARG A 193 48.81 -52.07 -45.81
C ARG A 193 49.09 -52.18 -47.30
N ARG A 194 49.34 -51.06 -47.99
CA ARG A 194 49.71 -51.05 -49.42
C ARG A 194 51.19 -51.39 -49.61
N LYS A 195 52.06 -50.87 -48.74
CA LYS A 195 53.50 -51.20 -48.73
C LYS A 195 53.75 -52.67 -48.37
N GLU A 196 52.97 -53.24 -47.44
CA GLU A 196 53.03 -54.67 -47.10
C GLU A 196 52.51 -55.62 -48.20
N ARG A 197 51.90 -55.11 -49.28
CA ARG A 197 51.44 -55.92 -50.43
C ARG A 197 52.33 -55.80 -51.66
N GLU A 198 53.28 -54.87 -51.64
CA GLU A 198 54.26 -54.63 -52.72
C GLU A 198 55.66 -55.22 -52.39
N GLU A 199 55.83 -55.79 -51.19
CA GLU A 199 56.88 -56.77 -50.83
C GLU A 199 56.36 -58.21 -50.99
#